data_AF-R7N3H2-F1
#
_entry.id   AF-R7N3H2-F1
#
_cell.length_a   1.000
_cell.length_b   1.000
_cell.length_c   1.000
_cell.angle_alpha   90.00
_cell.angle_beta   90.00
_cell.angle_gamma   90.00
#
_symmetry.space_group_name_H-M   'P 1'
#
loop_
_entity.id
_entity.type
_entity.pdbx_description
1 polymer ?
#
loop_
_entity_poly.entity_id
_entity_poly.type
_entity_poly.pdbx_seq_one_letter_code
_entity_poly.pdbx_strand_id
1 'polypeptide(L)'
;MVLTLALASNIEYVRGRINGEAVAFEQDLAGSWVTNVDQSSDNRYELDLEMEDAAGNIGTYHETIVYVLPRFITDRTQLDIDEQTVKGYLNASDMERVESHTELIAGYLAVPVTVKKNWKTGDLPRVSDFKRIRDNVEKIRSGYVIRADTPETPAQPLNTWQKWNDLEQILYDVFWIYFNNLNNKDYCGEISAGEEIGVI
;
A
#
# COMPACT_ATOMS: atom_id res chain seq x y z
N MET A 1 -5.92 -5.75 4.81
CA MET A 1 -6.11 -4.97 3.55
C MET A 1 -7.59 -4.98 3.22
N VAL A 2 -8.14 -3.89 2.67
CA VAL A 2 -9.53 -3.88 2.16
C VAL A 2 -9.49 -4.18 0.67
N LEU A 3 -10.28 -5.16 0.23
CA LEU A 3 -10.47 -5.51 -1.17
C LEU A 3 -11.84 -5.02 -1.62
N THR A 4 -11.88 -4.18 -2.64
CA THR A 4 -13.11 -3.54 -3.16
C THR A 4 -13.47 -4.13 -4.53
N LEU A 5 -14.71 -4.56 -4.68
CA LEU A 5 -15.28 -5.12 -5.91
C LEU A 5 -16.40 -4.23 -6.43
N ALA A 6 -16.23 -3.75 -7.65
CA ALA A 6 -17.28 -3.08 -8.40
C ALA A 6 -18.12 -4.13 -9.15
N LEU A 7 -19.23 -4.55 -8.55
CA LEU A 7 -20.17 -5.50 -9.14
C LEU A 7 -21.38 -4.79 -9.75
N ALA A 8 -22.20 -5.52 -10.50
CA ALA A 8 -23.43 -4.99 -11.05
C ALA A 8 -24.41 -4.59 -9.92
N SER A 9 -25.16 -3.49 -10.14
CA SER A 9 -26.02 -2.89 -9.11
C SER A 9 -27.23 -3.75 -8.70
N ASN A 10 -27.52 -4.84 -9.42
CA ASN A 10 -28.60 -5.77 -9.10
C ASN A 10 -28.18 -6.89 -8.14
N ILE A 11 -26.91 -6.95 -7.73
CA ILE A 11 -26.40 -7.93 -6.76
C ILE A 11 -26.76 -7.48 -5.34
N GLU A 12 -27.53 -8.30 -4.63
CA GLU A 12 -27.97 -8.05 -3.25
C GLU A 12 -27.13 -8.77 -2.21
N TYR A 13 -26.45 -9.85 -2.58
CA TYR A 13 -25.62 -10.62 -1.66
C TYR A 13 -24.36 -11.17 -2.33
N VAL A 14 -23.24 -11.10 -1.61
CA VAL A 14 -21.95 -11.68 -2.02
C VAL A 14 -21.43 -12.52 -0.87
N ARG A 15 -21.13 -13.78 -1.15
CA ARG A 15 -20.37 -14.65 -0.25
C ARG A 15 -19.32 -15.39 -1.03
N GLY A 16 -18.23 -15.76 -0.39
CA GLY A 16 -17.20 -16.50 -1.11
C GLY A 16 -15.96 -16.74 -0.29
N ARG A 17 -14.93 -17.14 -1.02
CA ARG A 17 -13.60 -17.35 -0.49
C ARG A 17 -12.61 -16.44 -1.19
N ILE A 18 -11.65 -15.96 -0.41
CA ILE A 18 -10.45 -15.30 -0.94
C ILE A 18 -9.27 -16.18 -0.55
N ASN A 19 -8.47 -16.60 -1.53
CA ASN A 19 -7.35 -17.53 -1.32
C ASN A 19 -7.76 -18.81 -0.57
N GLY A 20 -8.99 -19.29 -0.80
CA GLY A 20 -9.55 -20.48 -0.16
C GLY A 20 -10.16 -20.27 1.23
N GLU A 21 -10.00 -19.10 1.85
CA GLU A 21 -10.59 -18.76 3.16
C GLU A 21 -11.94 -18.05 3.00
N ALA A 22 -12.95 -18.47 3.77
CA ALA A 22 -14.28 -17.87 3.70
C ALA A 22 -14.28 -16.48 4.31
N VAL A 23 -14.79 -15.50 3.56
CA VAL A 23 -14.86 -14.10 3.99
C VAL A 23 -16.28 -13.55 3.86
N ALA A 24 -16.61 -12.59 4.72
CA ALA A 24 -17.84 -11.82 4.62
C ALA A 24 -17.60 -10.58 3.75
N PHE A 25 -18.55 -10.29 2.86
CA PHE A 25 -18.57 -9.06 2.10
C PHE A 25 -19.66 -8.15 2.63
N GLU A 26 -19.36 -6.86 2.70
CA GLU A 26 -20.30 -5.81 3.09
C GLU A 26 -20.32 -4.75 2.00
N GLN A 27 -21.44 -4.06 1.81
CA GLN A 27 -21.49 -2.91 0.92
C GLN A 27 -20.97 -1.69 1.65
N ASP A 28 -20.04 -0.96 1.03
CA ASP A 28 -19.68 0.37 1.48
C ASP A 28 -20.79 1.39 1.16
N LEU A 29 -20.60 2.64 1.62
CA LEU A 29 -21.58 3.72 1.38
C LEU A 29 -21.76 4.07 -0.10
N ALA A 30 -20.84 3.66 -0.98
CA ALA A 30 -20.92 3.85 -2.42
C ALA A 30 -21.59 2.66 -3.14
N GLY A 31 -21.98 1.61 -2.40
CA GLY A 31 -22.57 0.38 -2.93
C GLY A 31 -21.55 -0.60 -3.53
N SER A 32 -20.26 -0.38 -3.30
CA SER A 32 -19.22 -1.34 -3.68
C SER A 32 -19.10 -2.43 -2.63
N TRP A 33 -18.82 -3.65 -3.07
CA TRP A 33 -18.65 -4.77 -2.15
C TRP A 33 -17.22 -4.81 -1.62
N VAL A 34 -17.05 -4.72 -0.31
CA VAL A 34 -15.76 -4.67 0.37
C VAL A 34 -15.59 -5.83 1.35
N THR A 35 -14.34 -6.28 1.50
CA THR A 35 -13.97 -7.26 2.53
C THR A 35 -12.56 -7.02 3.06
N ASN A 36 -12.31 -7.44 4.30
CA ASN A 36 -10.98 -7.40 4.90
C ASN A 36 -10.27 -8.72 4.68
N VAL A 37 -9.07 -8.66 4.10
CA VAL A 37 -8.22 -9.83 3.85
C VAL A 37 -6.79 -9.56 4.31
N ASP A 38 -6.10 -10.62 4.72
CA ASP A 38 -4.66 -10.56 4.97
C ASP A 38 -3.90 -10.28 3.68
N GLN A 39 -2.78 -9.57 3.78
CA GLN A 39 -1.96 -9.27 2.61
C GLN A 39 -1.32 -10.55 2.08
N SER A 40 -1.63 -10.90 0.83
CA SER A 40 -0.97 -12.03 0.16
C SER A 40 0.51 -11.72 -0.10
N SER A 41 1.37 -12.71 0.13
CA SER A 41 2.82 -12.60 -0.08
C SER A 41 3.24 -12.33 -1.52
N ASP A 42 2.40 -12.70 -2.49
CA ASP A 42 2.62 -12.53 -3.93
C ASP A 42 1.71 -11.46 -4.56
N ASN A 43 0.96 -10.73 -3.73
CA ASN A 43 -0.03 -9.72 -4.14
C ASN A 43 -1.16 -10.27 -5.03
N ARG A 44 -1.36 -11.60 -5.09
CA ARG A 44 -2.47 -12.24 -5.81
C ARG A 44 -3.56 -12.65 -4.85
N TYR A 45 -4.80 -12.49 -5.30
CA TYR A 45 -5.99 -12.86 -4.57
C TYR A 45 -6.89 -13.65 -5.51
N GLU A 46 -7.07 -14.93 -5.20
CA GLU A 46 -8.00 -15.82 -5.88
C GLU A 46 -9.39 -15.63 -5.26
N LEU A 47 -10.34 -15.17 -6.07
CA LEU A 47 -11.72 -14.89 -5.72
C LEU A 47 -12.57 -16.07 -6.18
N ASP A 48 -13.21 -16.74 -5.24
CA ASP A 48 -14.24 -17.76 -5.50
C ASP A 48 -15.56 -17.28 -4.87
N LEU A 49 -16.40 -16.60 -5.66
CA LEU A 49 -17.58 -15.90 -5.17
C LEU A 49 -18.88 -16.53 -5.67
N GLU A 50 -19.89 -16.53 -4.81
CA GLU A 50 -21.30 -16.70 -5.15
C GLU A 50 -22.01 -15.36 -4.93
N MET A 51 -22.74 -14.93 -5.95
CA MET A 51 -23.46 -13.66 -5.94
C MET A 51 -24.94 -13.93 -6.19
N GLU A 52 -25.81 -13.29 -5.41
CA GLU A 52 -27.26 -13.39 -5.54
C GLU A 52 -27.83 -12.04 -5.98
N ASP A 53 -28.70 -12.07 -6.99
CA ASP A 53 -29.43 -10.87 -7.43
C ASP A 53 -30.77 -10.69 -6.71
N ALA A 54 -31.42 -9.55 -6.91
CA ALA A 54 -32.74 -9.24 -6.33
C ALA A 54 -33.88 -10.19 -6.73
N ALA A 55 -33.68 -11.02 -7.76
CA ALA A 55 -34.64 -12.05 -8.18
C ALA A 55 -34.32 -13.42 -7.56
N GLY A 56 -33.29 -13.51 -6.71
CA GLY A 56 -32.83 -14.74 -6.07
C GLY A 56 -32.01 -15.66 -7.00
N ASN A 57 -31.54 -15.15 -8.14
CA ASN A 57 -30.66 -15.92 -9.02
C ASN A 57 -29.25 -15.93 -8.46
N ILE A 58 -28.64 -17.11 -8.39
CA ILE A 58 -27.26 -17.29 -7.92
C ILE A 58 -26.33 -17.48 -9.11
N GLY A 59 -25.31 -16.64 -9.20
CA GLY A 59 -24.18 -16.77 -10.12
C GLY A 59 -22.89 -17.07 -9.38
N THR A 60 -21.95 -17.75 -10.05
CA THR A 60 -20.60 -17.98 -9.51
C THR A 60 -19.57 -17.16 -10.29
N TYR A 61 -18.52 -16.73 -9.60
CA TYR A 61 -17.44 -15.92 -10.15
C TYR A 61 -16.10 -16.44 -9.64
N HIS A 62 -15.17 -16.67 -10.57
CA HIS A 62 -13.83 -17.17 -10.28
C HIS A 62 -12.82 -16.29 -11.01
N GLU A 63 -12.01 -15.52 -10.29
CA GLU A 63 -10.96 -14.68 -10.88
C GLU A 63 -9.74 -14.58 -9.95
N THR A 64 -8.55 -14.39 -10.52
CA THR A 64 -7.38 -13.97 -9.76
C THR A 64 -7.11 -12.49 -10.01
N ILE A 65 -7.26 -11.65 -8.99
CA ILE A 65 -6.88 -10.24 -9.07
C ILE A 65 -5.48 -10.03 -8.48
N VAL A 66 -4.77 -9.02 -8.98
CA VAL A 66 -3.45 -8.62 -8.45
C VAL A 66 -3.59 -7.26 -7.78
N TYR A 67 -3.37 -7.22 -6.47
CA TYR A 67 -3.38 -5.99 -5.70
C TYR A 67 -1.99 -5.74 -5.12
N VAL A 68 -1.21 -4.91 -5.82
CA VAL A 68 0.21 -4.66 -5.50
C VAL A 68 0.32 -3.74 -4.29
N LEU A 69 0.38 -4.34 -3.09
CA LEU A 69 0.80 -3.63 -1.90
C LEU A 69 2.33 -3.67 -1.77
N PRO A 70 3.00 -2.51 -1.72
CA PRO A 70 4.41 -2.46 -1.42
C PRO A 70 4.65 -2.99 0.00
N ARG A 71 5.67 -3.83 0.15
CA ARG A 71 6.11 -4.36 1.44
C ARG A 71 7.28 -3.54 1.99
N PHE A 72 7.15 -3.00 3.19
CA PHE A 72 8.23 -2.23 3.82
C PHE A 72 8.88 -3.02 4.94
N ILE A 73 10.19 -2.86 5.12
CA ILE A 73 10.90 -3.35 6.29
C ILE A 73 11.30 -2.12 7.12
N THR A 74 10.59 -1.88 8.21
CA THR A 74 10.78 -0.71 9.09
C THR A 74 11.27 -1.09 10.49
N ASP A 75 11.47 -2.38 10.73
CA ASP A 75 11.69 -2.98 12.05
C ASP A 75 13.01 -3.77 12.11
N ARG A 76 14.00 -3.46 11.28
CA ARG A 76 15.34 -4.03 11.44
C ARG A 76 15.88 -3.72 12.83
N THR A 77 16.61 -4.65 13.43
CA THR A 77 17.15 -4.54 14.79
C THR A 77 18.64 -4.93 14.86
N GLN A 78 19.28 -4.68 16.01
CA GLN A 78 20.62 -5.21 16.28
C GLN A 78 20.62 -6.74 16.31
N LEU A 79 19.55 -7.37 16.81
CA LEU A 79 19.42 -8.81 16.85
C LEU A 79 19.46 -9.42 15.44
N ASP A 80 18.85 -8.76 14.45
CA ASP A 80 18.92 -9.21 13.05
C ASP A 80 20.36 -9.27 12.52
N ILE A 81 21.22 -8.36 12.97
CA ILE A 81 22.65 -8.35 12.61
C ILE A 81 23.38 -9.47 13.36
N ASP A 82 23.15 -9.57 14.66
CA ASP A 82 23.84 -10.54 15.52
C ASP A 82 23.50 -11.99 15.14
N GLU A 83 22.23 -12.24 14.79
CA GLU A 83 21.72 -13.54 14.33
C GLU A 83 21.83 -13.74 12.82
N GLN A 84 22.31 -12.74 12.08
CA GLN A 84 22.49 -12.83 10.62
C GLN A 84 21.19 -13.17 9.87
N THR A 85 20.07 -12.61 10.29
CA THR A 85 18.79 -12.78 9.59
C THR A 85 18.83 -12.06 8.25
N VAL A 86 17.86 -12.34 7.37
CA VAL A 86 17.75 -11.65 6.07
C VAL A 86 17.65 -10.12 6.26
N LYS A 87 17.05 -9.65 7.36
CA LYS A 87 16.92 -8.21 7.69
C LYS A 87 18.23 -7.57 8.17
N GLY A 88 19.18 -8.38 8.65
CA GLY A 88 20.49 -7.93 9.13
C GLY A 88 21.44 -7.50 8.01
N TYR A 89 21.08 -7.79 6.75
CA TYR A 89 21.87 -7.46 5.57
C TYR A 89 21.11 -6.53 4.63
N LEU A 90 21.87 -5.72 3.89
CA LEU A 90 21.35 -4.96 2.76
C LEU A 90 21.70 -5.68 1.46
N ASN A 91 20.74 -6.40 0.89
CA ASN A 91 20.93 -7.20 -0.32
C ASN A 91 20.46 -6.47 -1.58
N ALA A 92 20.78 -7.02 -2.75
CA ALA A 92 20.28 -6.50 -4.02
C ALA A 92 18.73 -6.48 -4.07
N SER A 93 18.07 -7.45 -3.44
CA SER A 93 16.61 -7.48 -3.31
C SER A 93 16.06 -6.35 -2.45
N ASP A 94 16.78 -5.93 -1.41
CA ASP A 94 16.41 -4.76 -0.60
C ASP A 94 16.49 -3.47 -1.41
N MET A 95 17.57 -3.32 -2.19
CA MET A 95 17.74 -2.18 -3.08
C MET A 95 16.65 -2.12 -4.15
N GLU A 96 16.38 -3.25 -4.83
CA GLU A 96 15.31 -3.32 -5.83
C GLU A 96 13.94 -2.99 -5.22
N ARG A 97 13.67 -3.49 -4.01
CA ARG A 97 12.42 -3.24 -3.30
C ARG A 97 12.22 -1.75 -3.01
N VAL A 98 13.21 -1.10 -2.38
CA VAL A 98 13.12 0.31 -2.03
C VAL A 98 12.96 1.19 -3.26
N GLU A 99 13.69 0.91 -4.33
CA GLU A 99 13.61 1.64 -5.61
C GLU A 99 12.26 1.45 -6.29
N SER A 100 11.76 0.22 -6.35
CA SER A 100 10.47 -0.10 -6.96
C SER A 100 9.32 0.55 -6.22
N HIS A 101 9.35 0.54 -4.87
CA HIS A 101 8.34 1.21 -4.06
C HIS A 101 8.42 2.73 -4.17
N THR A 102 9.64 3.28 -4.26
CA THR A 102 9.86 4.70 -4.54
C THR A 102 9.24 5.10 -5.87
N GLU A 103 9.48 4.33 -6.95
CA GLU A 103 8.87 4.59 -8.27
C GLU A 103 7.33 4.51 -8.23
N LEU A 104 6.79 3.49 -7.57
CA LEU A 104 5.34 3.30 -7.42
C LEU A 104 4.68 4.49 -6.70
N ILE A 105 5.19 4.86 -5.52
CA ILE A 105 4.64 5.95 -4.72
C ILE A 105 4.79 7.28 -5.45
N ALA A 106 5.96 7.53 -6.04
CA ALA A 106 6.18 8.73 -6.83
C ALA A 106 5.20 8.84 -8.01
N GLY A 107 4.84 7.72 -8.64
CA GLY A 107 3.82 7.66 -9.68
C GLY A 107 2.44 8.11 -9.19
N TYR A 108 2.00 7.65 -8.02
CA TYR A 108 0.73 8.08 -7.42
C TYR A 108 0.70 9.58 -7.08
N LEU A 109 1.84 10.12 -6.66
CA LEU A 109 1.97 11.52 -6.24
C LEU A 109 2.37 12.47 -7.37
N ALA A 110 2.61 11.96 -8.58
CA ALA A 110 3.20 12.69 -9.70
C ALA A 110 4.54 13.40 -9.35
N VAL A 111 5.35 12.79 -8.46
CA VAL A 111 6.67 13.30 -8.05
C VAL A 111 7.76 12.78 -9.01
N PRO A 112 8.60 13.64 -9.60
CA PRO A 112 9.63 13.18 -10.52
C PRO A 112 10.82 12.53 -9.79
N VAL A 113 10.97 11.23 -9.96
CA VAL A 113 12.09 10.43 -9.42
C VAL A 113 12.89 9.74 -10.53
N THR A 114 14.11 9.32 -10.21
CA THR A 114 14.92 8.48 -11.10
C THR A 114 15.44 7.29 -10.29
N VAL A 115 15.05 6.09 -10.71
CA VAL A 115 15.37 4.85 -10.00
C VAL A 115 16.32 3.97 -10.82
N LYS A 116 17.15 3.18 -10.13
CA LYS A 116 17.88 2.09 -10.77
C LYS A 116 17.02 0.83 -10.67
N LYS A 117 16.86 0.12 -11.80
CA LYS A 117 16.12 -1.14 -11.89
C LYS A 117 17.08 -2.31 -12.04
N ASN A 118 16.59 -3.50 -11.74
CA ASN A 118 17.30 -4.77 -11.91
C ASN A 118 18.61 -4.83 -11.09
N TRP A 119 18.57 -4.46 -9.81
CA TRP A 119 19.68 -4.74 -8.90
C TRP A 119 19.97 -6.24 -8.86
N LYS A 120 21.24 -6.61 -9.07
CA LYS A 120 21.68 -8.01 -9.09
C LYS A 120 22.69 -8.28 -7.99
N THR A 121 22.69 -9.51 -7.49
CA THR A 121 23.77 -10.00 -6.63
C THR A 121 25.10 -9.86 -7.38
N GLY A 122 26.07 -9.17 -6.75
CA GLY A 122 27.36 -8.85 -7.36
C GLY A 122 27.47 -7.41 -7.88
N ASP A 123 26.36 -6.67 -8.00
CA ASP A 123 26.42 -5.23 -8.19
C ASP A 123 27.00 -4.58 -6.94
N LEU A 124 28.01 -3.71 -7.12
CA LEU A 124 28.57 -2.90 -6.05
C LEU A 124 27.86 -1.54 -6.02
N PRO A 125 27.05 -1.24 -4.98
CA PRO A 125 26.38 0.05 -4.85
C PRO A 125 27.41 1.18 -4.71
N ARG A 126 27.20 2.28 -5.44
CA ARG A 126 28.04 3.47 -5.37
C ARG A 126 27.45 4.48 -4.39
N VAL A 127 28.29 5.41 -3.93
CA VAL A 127 27.83 6.57 -3.12
C VAL A 127 26.73 7.34 -3.85
N SER A 128 26.80 7.45 -5.17
CA SER A 128 25.76 8.07 -5.99
C SER A 128 24.41 7.33 -5.94
N ASP A 129 24.42 6.00 -5.79
CA ASP A 129 23.19 5.22 -5.68
C ASP A 129 22.49 5.50 -4.34
N PHE A 130 23.23 5.44 -3.23
CA PHE A 130 22.69 5.77 -1.92
C PHE A 130 22.19 7.21 -1.86
N LYS A 131 22.92 8.16 -2.47
CA LYS A 131 22.47 9.56 -2.56
C LYS A 131 21.16 9.66 -3.32
N ARG A 132 21.05 9.02 -4.48
CA ARG A 132 19.85 9.05 -5.33
C ARG A 132 18.63 8.43 -4.62
N ILE A 133 18.80 7.29 -3.95
CA ILE A 133 17.74 6.67 -3.13
C ILE A 133 17.24 7.65 -2.07
N ARG A 134 18.16 8.20 -1.25
CA ARG A 134 17.84 9.17 -0.21
C ARG A 134 17.13 10.41 -0.76
N ASP A 135 17.63 10.97 -1.86
CA ASP A 135 17.06 12.15 -2.49
C ASP A 135 15.65 11.90 -3.05
N ASN A 136 15.39 10.72 -3.62
CA ASN A 136 14.05 10.38 -4.09
C ASN A 136 13.05 10.24 -2.93
N VAL A 137 13.46 9.58 -1.83
CA VAL A 137 12.60 9.48 -0.63
C VAL A 137 12.32 10.86 -0.03
N GLU A 138 13.31 11.76 0.00
CA GLU A 138 13.10 13.15 0.41
C GLU A 138 12.09 13.89 -0.48
N LYS A 139 12.19 13.73 -1.80
CA LYS A 139 11.22 14.34 -2.73
C LYS A 139 9.80 13.84 -2.47
N ILE A 140 9.64 12.55 -2.18
CA ILE A 140 8.35 11.97 -1.81
C ILE A 140 7.86 12.56 -0.49
N ARG A 141 8.73 12.60 0.53
CA ARG A 141 8.41 13.14 1.86
C ARG A 141 7.97 14.60 1.81
N SER A 142 8.72 15.43 1.09
CA SER A 142 8.45 16.87 0.95
C SER A 142 7.36 17.20 -0.07
N GLY A 143 7.06 16.25 -0.97
CA GLY A 143 6.05 16.41 -2.02
C GLY A 143 4.62 16.06 -1.60
N TYR A 144 4.41 15.55 -0.38
CA TYR A 144 3.09 15.14 0.09
C TYR A 144 2.89 15.39 1.59
N VAL A 145 1.67 15.15 2.07
CA VAL A 145 1.36 15.22 3.51
C VAL A 145 2.01 14.04 4.25
N ILE A 146 2.57 14.33 5.42
CA ILE A 146 3.22 13.36 6.31
C ILE A 146 2.62 13.43 7.72
N ARG A 147 2.82 12.39 8.52
CA ARG A 147 2.43 12.42 9.94
C ARG A 147 3.48 13.18 10.75
N ALA A 148 3.09 13.64 11.94
CA ALA A 148 4.00 14.32 12.86
C ALA A 148 5.12 13.40 13.38
N ASP A 149 4.89 12.09 13.40
CA ASP A 149 5.83 11.05 13.82
C ASP A 149 6.59 10.41 12.64
N THR A 150 6.30 10.81 11.39
CA THR A 150 7.08 10.37 10.23
C THR A 150 8.54 10.85 10.37
N PRO A 151 9.54 9.96 10.33
CA PRO A 151 10.92 10.34 10.59
C PRO A 151 11.45 11.34 9.55
N GLU A 152 12.48 12.08 9.96
CA GLU A 152 13.25 12.92 9.05
C GLU A 152 14.04 12.04 8.07
N THR A 153 14.23 12.52 6.83
CA THR A 153 15.02 11.74 5.87
C THR A 153 16.49 11.70 6.31
N PRO A 154 17.06 10.50 6.52
CA PRO A 154 18.35 10.34 7.17
C PRO A 154 19.50 10.97 6.36
N ALA A 155 20.53 11.41 7.09
CA ALA A 155 21.75 11.94 6.51
C ALA A 155 22.65 10.81 5.96
N GLN A 156 23.36 11.11 4.87
CA GLN A 156 24.40 10.24 4.34
C GLN A 156 25.59 10.11 5.32
N PRO A 157 26.34 8.99 5.30
CA PRO A 157 26.08 7.77 4.51
C PRO A 157 24.94 6.92 5.11
N LEU A 158 24.24 6.15 4.27
CA LEU A 158 23.18 5.20 4.71
C LEU A 158 23.79 3.90 5.25
N ASN A 159 24.52 4.00 6.37
CA ASN A 159 25.39 2.94 6.90
C ASN A 159 24.87 2.26 8.17
N THR A 160 23.63 2.54 8.59
CA THR A 160 23.02 1.90 9.76
C THR A 160 21.62 1.40 9.43
N TRP A 161 21.19 0.34 10.10
CA TRP A 161 19.87 -0.25 9.90
C TRP A 161 18.73 0.72 10.26
N GLN A 162 18.95 1.61 11.24
CA GLN A 162 17.98 2.67 11.60
C GLN A 162 17.67 3.57 10.40
N LYS A 163 18.71 3.99 9.65
CA LYS A 163 18.51 4.86 8.49
C LYS A 163 17.71 4.16 7.38
N TRP A 164 17.88 2.84 7.21
CA TRP A 164 17.08 2.08 6.27
C TRP A 164 15.63 1.91 6.72
N ASN A 165 15.41 1.72 8.03
CA ASN A 165 14.08 1.74 8.61
C ASN A 165 13.42 3.11 8.40
N ASP A 166 14.12 4.22 8.65
CA ASP A 166 13.58 5.57 8.46
C ASP A 166 13.16 5.80 7.00
N LEU A 167 14.00 5.40 6.03
CA LEU A 167 13.66 5.52 4.60
C LEU A 167 12.41 4.72 4.22
N GLU A 168 12.32 3.46 4.65
CA GLU A 168 11.15 2.62 4.36
C GLU A 168 9.91 3.07 5.14
N GLN A 169 10.07 3.63 6.34
CA GLN A 169 8.97 4.17 7.15
C GLN A 169 8.37 5.41 6.48
N ILE A 170 9.19 6.31 5.94
CA ILE A 170 8.70 7.46 5.15
C ILE A 170 7.85 6.99 3.98
N LEU A 171 8.34 5.99 3.22
CA LEU A 171 7.59 5.46 2.08
C LEU A 171 6.28 4.79 2.52
N TYR A 172 6.30 4.00 3.60
CA TYR A 172 5.11 3.40 4.17
C TYR A 172 4.08 4.45 4.62
N ASP A 173 4.51 5.48 5.35
CA ASP A 173 3.63 6.51 5.87
C ASP A 173 2.93 7.26 4.75
N VAL A 174 3.70 7.71 3.76
CA VAL A 174 3.18 8.45 2.61
C VAL A 174 2.23 7.57 1.79
N PHE A 175 2.62 6.32 1.52
CA PHE A 175 1.76 5.35 0.84
C PHE A 175 0.43 5.18 1.60
N TRP A 176 0.50 4.92 2.91
CA TRP A 176 -0.69 4.71 3.72
C TRP A 176 -1.59 5.93 3.76
N ILE A 177 -1.05 7.14 3.94
CA ILE A 177 -1.85 8.37 3.95
C ILE A 177 -2.52 8.58 2.60
N TYR A 178 -1.82 8.36 1.50
CA TYR A 178 -2.39 8.50 0.16
C TYR A 178 -3.61 7.60 -0.03
N PHE A 179 -3.48 6.30 0.25
CA PHE A 179 -4.60 5.36 0.10
C PHE A 179 -5.71 5.56 1.13
N ASN A 180 -5.37 5.94 2.37
CA ASN A 180 -6.39 6.26 3.37
C ASN A 180 -7.19 7.51 2.98
N ASN A 181 -6.55 8.53 2.40
CA ASN A 181 -7.24 9.73 1.91
C ASN A 181 -8.13 9.43 0.70
N LEU A 182 -7.68 8.56 -0.22
CA LEU A 182 -8.53 8.10 -1.33
C LEU A 182 -9.78 7.40 -0.79
N ASN A 183 -9.61 6.43 0.10
CA ASN A 183 -10.73 5.71 0.69
C ASN A 183 -11.67 6.64 1.47
N ASN A 184 -11.13 7.56 2.28
CA ASN A 184 -11.94 8.52 3.05
C ASN A 184 -12.73 9.50 2.17
N LYS A 185 -12.20 9.87 1.00
CA LYS A 185 -12.92 10.71 0.04
C LYS A 185 -14.19 10.00 -0.46
N ASP A 186 -14.13 8.69 -0.63
CA ASP A 186 -15.28 7.89 -1.06
C ASP A 186 -16.32 7.72 0.08
N TYR A 187 -15.91 7.81 1.35
CA TYR A 187 -16.82 7.82 2.50
C TYR A 187 -17.53 9.17 2.76
N CYS A 188 -17.05 10.31 2.22
CA CYS A 188 -17.68 11.63 2.38
C CYS A 188 -18.85 11.85 1.41
N GLY A 189 -19.88 11.01 1.53
CA GLY A 189 -21.13 11.06 0.77
C GLY A 189 -22.19 12.05 1.29
N GLU A 190 -21.89 12.91 2.28
CA GLU A 190 -22.85 13.91 2.77
C GLU A 190 -22.22 15.30 2.94
N ILE A 191 -22.59 16.24 2.06
CA ILE A 191 -22.69 17.65 2.44
C ILE A 191 -24.12 17.81 2.99
N SER A 192 -24.37 17.39 4.23
CA SER A 192 -25.47 17.98 5.00
C SER A 192 -24.97 19.29 5.59
N ALA A 193 -24.86 20.30 4.72
CA ALA A 193 -24.83 21.68 5.19
C ALA A 193 -26.25 22.01 5.66
N GLY A 194 -26.43 22.06 6.97
CA GLY A 194 -27.66 22.55 7.56
C GLY A 194 -27.89 24.00 7.15
N GLU A 195 -29.06 24.26 6.57
CA GLU A 195 -29.75 25.52 6.81
C GLU A 195 -31.03 25.18 7.56
N GLU A 196 -30.97 25.42 8.87
CA GLU A 196 -32.12 25.58 9.74
C GLU A 196 -33.05 26.62 9.10
N ILE A 197 -34.25 26.22 8.69
CA ILE A 197 -35.30 27.15 8.32
C ILE A 197 -35.70 27.88 9.61
N GLY A 198 -35.03 29.01 9.84
CA GLY A 198 -35.47 30.05 10.74
C GLY A 198 -36.73 30.71 10.17
N VAL A 199 -37.80 30.61 10.94
CA VAL A 199 -39.12 31.21 10.75
C VAL A 199 -39.06 32.68 10.32
N ILE A 200 -39.87 33.04 9.32
CA ILE A 200 -40.76 34.22 9.33
C ILE A 200 -42.09 33.89 8.67
#